data_AF-A0A961IGA7-F1
#
_entry.id   AF-A0A961IGA7-F1
#
_cell.length_a   1.000
_cell.length_b   1.000
_cell.length_c   1.000
_cell.angle_alpha   90.00
_cell.angle_beta   90.00
_cell.angle_gamma   90.00
#
_symmetry.space_group_name_H-M   'P 1'
#
loop_
_entity.id
_entity.type
_entity.pdbx_description
1 polymer ?
#
loop_
_entity_poly.entity_id
_entity_poly.type
_entity_poly.pdbx_seq_one_letter_code
_entity_poly.pdbx_strand_id
1 'polypeptide(L)'
;MVFLALRHLLARKKQTALIMLGIFIGTAGYVVISSMILGVQDFMRDSIIENDAHIRISAREEPVTPESIRTELFDANEFVRWRILPTGRRGHAHIQHAQGWFDRLQANPDVLAYTPNLITQVIFRRGSTTHSGTLIGTDPIRQVRITAIEDNIIEGSFLDIGHSGNRIVLGDGLLEKLGARVTET
;
A
#
# COMPACT_ATOMS: atom_id res chain seq x y z
N MET A 1 16.34 57.66 -0.82
CA MET A 1 16.21 56.86 0.41
C MET A 1 17.01 55.56 0.36
N VAL A 2 16.86 54.70 -0.67
CA VAL A 2 17.61 53.42 -0.80
C VAL A 2 19.15 53.59 -0.77
N PHE A 3 19.68 54.61 -1.45
CA PHE A 3 21.14 54.88 -1.49
C PHE A 3 21.73 55.15 -0.10
N LEU A 4 20.99 55.86 0.76
CA LEU A 4 21.43 56.18 2.12
C LEU A 4 21.40 54.93 3.02
N ALA A 5 20.38 54.09 2.86
CA ALA A 5 20.26 52.81 3.57
C ALA A 5 21.39 51.82 3.19
N LEU A 6 21.71 51.69 1.90
CA LEU A 6 22.83 50.85 1.43
C LEU A 6 24.17 51.31 2.03
N ARG A 7 24.40 52.62 2.05
CA ARG A 7 25.61 53.21 2.65
C ARG A 7 25.72 52.89 4.15
N HIS A 8 24.61 52.90 4.88
CA HIS A 8 24.59 52.52 6.30
C HIS A 8 24.79 51.02 6.54
N LEU A 9 24.21 50.15 5.70
CA LEU A 9 24.48 48.69 5.72
C LEU A 9 25.96 48.38 5.45
N LEU A 10 26.55 49.05 4.46
CA LEU A 10 27.97 48.89 4.10
C LEU A 10 28.94 49.51 5.12
N ALA A 11 28.49 50.50 5.91
CA ALA A 11 29.29 51.11 6.96
C ALA A 11 29.47 50.22 8.20
N ARG A 12 28.52 49.31 8.49
CA ARG A 12 28.55 48.40 9.67
C ARG A 12 28.59 46.91 9.28
N LYS A 13 29.54 46.55 8.42
CA LYS A 13 29.68 45.21 7.80
C LYS A 13 29.55 44.03 8.77
N LYS A 14 30.17 44.09 9.95
CA LYS A 14 30.13 43.00 10.94
C LYS A 14 28.73 42.77 11.54
N GLN A 15 27.99 43.84 11.81
CA GLN A 15 26.65 43.77 12.38
C GLN A 15 25.63 43.30 11.34
N THR A 16 25.73 43.82 10.12
CA THR A 16 24.90 43.38 9.00
C THR A 16 25.14 41.91 8.65
N ALA A 17 26.39 41.44 8.66
CA ALA A 17 26.72 40.05 8.42
C ALA A 17 26.11 39.11 9.48
N LEU A 18 26.15 39.49 10.76
CA LEU A 18 25.54 38.70 11.84
C LEU A 18 24.02 38.57 11.68
N ILE A 19 23.33 39.66 11.33
CA ILE A 19 21.88 39.65 11.08
C ILE A 19 21.54 38.80 9.86
N MET A 20 22.27 38.96 8.75
CA MET A 20 22.07 38.15 7.55
C MET A 20 22.31 36.67 7.82
N LEU A 21 23.31 36.32 8.62
CA LEU A 21 23.60 34.93 8.97
C LEU A 21 22.45 34.31 9.78
N GLY A 22 21.88 35.04 10.74
CA GLY A 22 20.72 34.56 11.50
C GLY A 22 19.49 34.33 10.61
N ILE A 23 19.20 35.27 9.71
CA ILE A 23 18.10 35.14 8.75
C ILE A 23 18.38 33.96 7.79
N PHE A 24 19.61 33.85 7.28
CA PHE A 24 20.01 32.78 6.36
C PHE A 24 19.85 31.40 6.97
N ILE A 25 20.31 31.19 8.20
CA ILE A 25 20.17 29.90 8.89
C ILE A 25 18.68 29.58 9.11
N GLY A 26 17.88 30.56 9.53
CA GLY A 26 16.45 30.38 9.76
C GLY A 26 15.68 30.04 8.47
N THR A 27 15.92 30.78 7.38
CA THR A 27 15.25 30.54 6.11
C THR A 27 15.75 29.27 5.44
N ALA A 28 17.04 28.94 5.53
CA ALA A 28 17.58 27.69 5.00
C ALA A 28 16.95 26.47 5.69
N GLY A 29 16.86 26.49 7.03
CA GLY A 29 16.18 25.43 7.78
C GLY A 29 14.71 25.29 7.39
N TYR A 30 14.00 26.40 7.25
CA TYR A 30 12.61 26.40 6.78
C TYR A 30 12.47 25.80 5.38
N VAL A 31 13.33 26.18 4.44
CA VAL A 31 13.30 25.66 3.05
C VAL A 31 13.57 24.16 3.02
N VAL A 32 14.57 23.67 3.78
CA VAL A 32 14.89 22.23 3.85
C VAL A 32 13.68 21.45 4.37
N ILE A 33 13.09 21.87 5.49
CA ILE A 33 11.94 21.18 6.07
C ILE A 33 10.74 21.25 5.13
N SER A 34 10.46 22.40 4.52
CA SER A 34 9.36 22.56 3.57
C SER A 34 9.55 21.68 2.34
N SER A 35 10.77 21.58 1.79
CA SER A 35 11.07 20.71 0.65
C SER A 35 10.92 19.23 0.99
N MET A 36 11.30 18.83 2.20
CA MET A 36 11.15 17.45 2.65
C MET A 36 9.68 17.10 2.84
N ILE A 37 8.88 17.98 3.45
CA ILE A 37 7.44 17.77 3.64
C ILE A 37 6.74 17.65 2.27
N LEU A 38 7.03 18.55 1.34
CA LEU A 38 6.46 18.51 -0.01
C LEU A 38 6.88 17.23 -0.75
N GLY A 39 8.16 16.87 -0.70
CA GLY A 39 8.64 15.64 -1.34
C GLY A 39 8.00 14.37 -0.77
N VAL A 40 7.80 14.30 0.54
CA VAL A 40 7.08 13.17 1.16
C VAL A 40 5.60 13.17 0.77
N GLN A 41 4.96 14.34 0.66
CA GLN A 41 3.56 14.43 0.21
C GLN A 41 3.40 13.97 -1.24
N ASP A 42 4.26 14.42 -2.14
CA ASP A 42 4.26 14.00 -3.55
C ASP A 42 4.50 12.48 -3.64
N PHE A 43 5.52 11.97 -2.94
CA PHE A 43 5.78 10.54 -2.88
C PHE A 43 4.59 9.72 -2.36
N MET A 44 3.93 10.18 -1.29
CA MET A 44 2.76 9.50 -0.73
C MET A 44 1.55 9.56 -1.67
N ARG A 45 1.35 10.68 -2.37
CA ARG A 45 0.29 10.83 -3.35
C ARG A 45 0.46 9.82 -4.48
N ASP A 46 1.65 9.76 -5.06
CA ASP A 46 1.95 8.90 -6.19
C ASP A 46 1.89 7.43 -5.77
N SER A 47 2.49 7.09 -4.62
CA SER A 47 2.52 5.71 -4.10
C SER A 47 1.14 5.16 -3.73
N ILE A 48 0.23 5.99 -3.19
CA ILE A 48 -1.08 5.53 -2.73
C ILE A 48 -2.09 5.47 -3.88
N ILE A 49 -2.06 6.43 -4.80
CA ILE A 49 -3.08 6.51 -5.86
C ILE A 49 -2.77 5.53 -6.99
N GLU A 50 -1.50 5.32 -7.35
CA GLU A 50 -1.16 4.62 -8.60
C GLU A 50 -0.94 3.12 -8.42
N ASN A 51 -0.68 2.65 -7.19
CA ASN A 51 -0.22 1.28 -6.94
C ASN A 51 -1.20 0.36 -6.20
N ASP A 52 -2.39 0.84 -5.83
CA ASP A 52 -3.43 -0.01 -5.23
C ASP A 52 -4.80 0.18 -5.91
N ALA A 53 -5.65 -0.84 -5.79
CA ALA A 53 -7.03 -0.76 -6.25
C ALA A 53 -7.82 0.19 -5.36
N HIS A 54 -8.56 1.14 -5.96
CA HIS A 54 -9.40 2.08 -5.22
C HIS A 54 -10.45 1.41 -4.33
N ILE A 55 -10.93 0.21 -4.71
CA ILE A 55 -11.91 -0.56 -3.97
C ILE A 55 -11.43 -2.00 -3.85
N ARG A 56 -11.31 -2.49 -2.61
CA ARG A 56 -10.99 -3.88 -2.31
C ARG A 56 -12.21 -4.59 -1.73
N ILE A 57 -12.67 -5.62 -2.42
CA ILE A 57 -13.71 -6.51 -1.92
C ILE A 57 -13.03 -7.66 -1.20
N SER A 58 -13.30 -7.80 0.10
CA SER A 58 -12.82 -8.90 0.93
C SER A 58 -13.97 -9.73 1.47
N ALA A 59 -13.64 -10.93 1.96
CA ALA A 59 -14.63 -11.77 2.61
C ALA A 59 -15.14 -11.11 3.89
N ARG A 60 -16.44 -11.29 4.17
CA ARG A 60 -17.08 -10.72 5.35
C ARG A 60 -16.63 -11.49 6.60
N GLU A 61 -15.94 -10.80 7.50
CA GLU A 61 -15.69 -11.25 8.87
C GLU A 61 -16.61 -10.47 9.81
N GLU A 62 -17.57 -11.16 10.41
CA GLU A 62 -18.44 -10.58 11.42
C GLU A 62 -17.95 -10.96 12.83
N PRO A 63 -17.86 -9.99 13.75
CA PRO A 63 -17.59 -10.31 15.14
C PRO A 63 -18.75 -11.15 15.68
N VAL A 64 -18.41 -12.22 16.36
CA VAL A 64 -19.40 -13.04 17.06
C VAL A 64 -19.90 -12.24 18.25
N THR A 65 -21.14 -11.79 18.19
CA THR A 65 -21.79 -11.12 19.32
C THR A 65 -22.72 -12.09 20.05
N PRO A 66 -22.90 -11.94 21.38
CA PRO A 66 -23.85 -12.74 22.14
C PRO A 66 -25.27 -12.67 21.60
N GLU A 67 -25.65 -11.54 20.99
CA GLU A 67 -26.96 -11.35 20.36
C GLU A 67 -27.11 -12.17 19.07
N SER A 68 -26.08 -12.19 18.20
CA SER A 68 -26.10 -12.97 16.95
C SER A 68 -26.30 -14.46 17.20
N ILE A 69 -25.63 -15.03 18.20
CA ILE A 69 -25.77 -16.45 18.55
C ILE A 69 -27.10 -16.72 19.22
N ARG A 70 -27.58 -15.79 20.07
CA ARG A 70 -28.87 -15.95 20.73
C ARG A 70 -29.98 -16.11 19.69
N THR A 71 -30.01 -15.26 18.67
CA THR A 71 -31.05 -15.27 17.63
C THR A 71 -30.97 -16.49 16.71
N GLU A 72 -29.79 -17.08 16.51
CA GLU A 72 -29.64 -18.28 15.66
C GLU A 72 -29.92 -19.59 16.38
N LEU A 73 -29.51 -19.73 17.64
CA LEU A 73 -29.60 -21.01 18.37
C LEU A 73 -30.81 -21.13 19.30
N PHE A 74 -31.41 -20.02 19.70
CA PHE A 74 -32.43 -20.00 20.74
C PHE A 74 -33.64 -19.19 20.29
N ASP A 75 -34.82 -19.61 20.72
CA ASP A 75 -36.05 -18.86 20.44
C ASP A 75 -36.05 -17.50 21.18
N ALA A 76 -36.76 -16.52 20.61
CA ALA A 76 -36.78 -15.15 21.11
C ALA A 76 -37.21 -15.01 22.59
N ASN A 77 -37.91 -16.02 23.12
CA ASN A 77 -38.46 -16.06 24.47
C ASN A 77 -37.59 -16.82 25.50
N GLU A 78 -36.45 -17.39 25.09
CA GLU A 78 -35.56 -18.09 26.00
C GLU A 78 -34.55 -17.13 26.65
N PHE A 79 -34.43 -17.19 27.98
CA PHE A 79 -33.48 -16.39 28.72
C PHE A 79 -32.10 -17.05 28.71
N VAL A 80 -31.26 -16.65 27.76
CA VAL A 80 -29.89 -17.17 27.62
C VAL A 80 -28.93 -16.38 28.50
N ARG A 81 -28.35 -17.03 29.52
CA ARG A 81 -27.28 -16.46 30.35
C ARG A 81 -25.94 -17.07 29.95
N TRP A 82 -25.08 -16.27 29.32
CA TRP A 82 -23.73 -16.67 28.97
C TRP A 82 -22.85 -16.77 30.23
N ARG A 83 -22.32 -17.96 30.52
CA ARG A 83 -21.29 -18.15 31.57
C ARG A 83 -19.93 -17.61 31.11
N ILE A 84 -19.66 -17.70 29.81
CA ILE A 84 -18.53 -17.10 29.11
C ILE A 84 -19.13 -16.44 27.87
N LEU A 85 -18.79 -15.17 27.62
CA LEU A 85 -19.24 -14.47 26.43
C LEU A 85 -18.68 -15.17 25.20
N PRO A 86 -19.53 -15.55 24.23
CA PRO A 86 -19.02 -16.08 22.99
C PRO A 86 -18.26 -14.96 22.27
N THR A 87 -16.99 -15.23 21.99
CA THR A 87 -16.06 -14.31 21.34
C THR A 87 -15.42 -15.02 20.16
N GLY A 88 -15.10 -14.26 19.12
CA GLY A 88 -14.51 -14.78 17.90
C GLY A 88 -14.94 -13.97 16.69
N ARG A 89 -14.53 -14.43 15.52
CA ARG A 89 -15.00 -13.91 14.23
C ARG A 89 -15.64 -15.05 13.46
N ARG A 90 -16.84 -14.83 12.97
CA ARG A 90 -17.55 -15.72 12.04
C ARG A 90 -17.46 -15.12 10.65
N GLY A 91 -17.06 -15.93 9.70
CA GLY A 91 -16.80 -15.48 8.35
C GLY A 91 -16.05 -16.55 7.58
N HIS A 92 -15.93 -16.32 6.28
CA HIS A 92 -15.17 -17.22 5.41
C HIS A 92 -13.83 -16.57 5.13
N ALA A 93 -12.74 -17.34 5.15
CA ALA A 93 -11.41 -16.84 4.77
C ALA A 93 -11.33 -16.42 3.29
N HIS A 94 -12.37 -16.73 2.50
CA HIS A 94 -12.46 -16.45 1.07
C HIS A 94 -13.85 -15.89 0.73
N ILE A 95 -13.92 -15.16 -0.39
CA ILE A 95 -15.16 -14.60 -0.91
C ILE A 95 -16.06 -15.77 -1.37
N GLN A 96 -17.25 -15.87 -0.78
CA GLN A 96 -18.26 -16.81 -1.26
C GLN A 96 -18.82 -16.35 -2.60
N HIS A 97 -19.12 -17.32 -3.49
CA HIS A 97 -19.73 -17.07 -4.79
C HIS A 97 -18.99 -16.01 -5.64
N ALA A 98 -17.66 -16.14 -5.75
CA ALA A 98 -16.81 -15.22 -6.52
C ALA A 98 -17.31 -14.97 -7.97
N GLN A 99 -17.86 -15.99 -8.63
CA GLN A 99 -18.43 -15.84 -9.97
C GLN A 99 -19.55 -14.80 -10.02
N GLY A 100 -20.46 -14.81 -9.03
CA GLY A 100 -21.56 -13.83 -8.98
C GLY A 100 -21.07 -12.40 -8.77
N TRP A 101 -19.91 -12.22 -8.10
CA TRP A 101 -19.25 -10.92 -8.03
C TRP A 101 -18.67 -10.49 -9.38
N PHE A 102 -18.05 -11.41 -10.12
CA PHE A 102 -17.52 -11.10 -11.45
C PHE A 102 -18.63 -10.66 -12.40
N ASP A 103 -19.75 -11.38 -12.42
CA ASP A 103 -20.89 -11.04 -13.28
C ASP A 103 -21.47 -9.66 -12.93
N ARG A 104 -21.57 -9.34 -11.63
CA ARG A 104 -22.04 -8.02 -11.16
C ARG A 104 -21.09 -6.89 -11.51
N LEU A 105 -19.79 -7.09 -11.34
CA LEU A 105 -18.77 -6.08 -11.64
C LEU A 105 -18.67 -5.84 -13.15
N GLN A 106 -18.81 -6.89 -13.95
CA GLN A 106 -18.80 -6.78 -15.40
C GLN A 106 -20.06 -6.11 -15.97
N ALA A 107 -21.22 -6.31 -15.32
CA ALA A 107 -22.48 -5.71 -15.76
C ALA A 107 -22.63 -4.22 -15.37
N ASN A 108 -21.80 -3.70 -14.47
CA ASN A 108 -21.90 -2.33 -13.99
C ASN A 108 -21.10 -1.36 -14.90
N PRO A 109 -21.75 -0.40 -15.58
CA PRO A 109 -21.07 0.56 -16.47
C PRO A 109 -20.12 1.51 -15.74
N ASP A 110 -20.27 1.71 -14.44
CA ASP A 110 -19.40 2.58 -13.63
C ASP A 110 -18.08 1.90 -13.25
N VAL A 111 -17.95 0.59 -13.49
CA VAL A 111 -16.74 -0.19 -13.18
C VAL A 111 -15.82 -0.20 -14.39
N LEU A 112 -14.75 0.59 -14.35
CA LEU A 112 -13.74 0.65 -15.42
C LEU A 112 -13.01 -0.70 -15.61
N ALA A 113 -12.56 -1.31 -14.52
CA ALA A 113 -11.83 -2.58 -14.53
C ALA A 113 -11.90 -3.27 -13.15
N TYR A 114 -11.76 -4.59 -13.14
CA TYR A 114 -11.62 -5.38 -11.91
C TYR A 114 -10.68 -6.57 -12.16
N THR A 115 -10.01 -7.03 -11.09
CA THR A 115 -9.12 -8.20 -11.11
C THR A 115 -9.29 -9.02 -9.83
N PRO A 116 -9.37 -10.36 -9.92
CA PRO A 116 -9.31 -11.21 -8.75
C PRO A 116 -7.89 -11.30 -8.20
N ASN A 117 -7.76 -11.22 -6.87
CA ASN A 117 -6.49 -11.39 -6.18
C ASN A 117 -6.56 -12.57 -5.20
N LEU A 118 -5.55 -13.44 -5.24
CA LEU A 118 -5.34 -14.53 -4.31
C LEU A 118 -4.09 -14.26 -3.47
N ILE A 119 -4.26 -14.06 -2.17
CA ILE A 119 -3.17 -13.74 -1.26
C ILE A 119 -2.89 -14.97 -0.40
N THR A 120 -1.64 -15.43 -0.38
CA THR A 120 -1.22 -16.56 0.45
C THR A 120 0.16 -16.30 1.07
N GLN A 121 0.40 -16.82 2.27
CA GLN A 121 1.70 -16.75 2.91
C GLN A 121 2.56 -17.92 2.44
N VAL A 122 3.79 -17.65 2.02
CA VAL A 122 4.72 -18.65 1.50
C VAL A 122 6.10 -18.48 2.12
N ILE A 123 6.91 -19.52 2.00
CA ILE A 123 8.33 -19.49 2.38
C ILE A 123 9.16 -19.59 1.11
N PHE A 124 9.93 -18.56 0.81
CA PHE A 124 10.90 -18.54 -0.27
C PHE A 124 12.21 -19.14 0.23
N ARG A 125 12.74 -20.12 -0.49
CA ARG A 125 14.01 -20.77 -0.15
C ARG A 125 14.93 -20.82 -1.36
N ARG A 126 16.17 -20.34 -1.20
CA ARG A 126 17.23 -20.45 -2.19
C ARG A 126 18.52 -20.90 -1.51
N GLY A 127 19.01 -22.10 -1.85
CA GLY A 127 20.15 -22.70 -1.15
C GLY A 127 19.88 -22.86 0.35
N SER A 128 20.75 -22.27 1.19
CA SER A 128 20.62 -22.23 2.65
C SER A 128 19.78 -21.06 3.17
N THR A 129 19.42 -20.09 2.33
CA THR A 129 18.70 -18.88 2.73
C THR A 129 17.19 -19.09 2.61
N THR A 130 16.46 -18.70 3.65
CA THR A 130 15.00 -18.88 3.74
C THR A 130 14.34 -17.62 4.27
N HIS A 131 13.30 -17.14 3.59
CA HIS A 131 12.52 -15.98 3.99
C HIS A 131 11.02 -16.22 3.79
N SER A 132 10.24 -15.94 4.83
CA SER A 132 8.78 -15.91 4.71
C SER A 132 8.34 -14.65 3.99
N GLY A 133 7.30 -14.75 3.17
CA GLY A 133 6.72 -13.63 2.44
C GLY A 133 5.29 -13.91 2.02
N THR A 134 4.74 -12.99 1.23
CA THR A 134 3.39 -13.11 0.69
C THR A 134 3.48 -13.33 -0.80
N LEU A 135 2.73 -14.31 -1.30
CA LEU A 135 2.52 -14.56 -2.72
C LEU A 135 1.14 -14.02 -3.11
N ILE A 136 1.11 -13.21 -4.15
CA ILE A 136 -0.12 -12.62 -4.69
C ILE A 136 -0.32 -13.19 -6.09
N GLY A 137 -1.37 -14.00 -6.26
CA GLY A 137 -1.85 -14.45 -7.55
C GLY A 137 -2.86 -13.45 -8.11
N THR A 138 -2.68 -13.03 -9.36
CA THR A 138 -3.57 -12.10 -10.06
C THR A 138 -3.69 -12.49 -11.54
N ASP A 139 -4.67 -11.91 -12.23
CA ASP A 139 -4.74 -11.93 -13.69
C ASP A 139 -3.89 -10.77 -14.23
N PRO A 140 -2.71 -11.03 -14.84
CA PRO A 140 -1.79 -9.97 -15.25
C PRO A 140 -2.40 -8.99 -16.24
N ILE A 141 -3.19 -9.49 -17.19
CA ILE A 141 -3.79 -8.67 -18.25
C ILE A 141 -4.84 -7.71 -17.65
N ARG A 142 -5.54 -8.14 -16.60
CA ARG A 142 -6.48 -7.28 -15.87
C ARG A 142 -5.80 -6.35 -14.88
N GLN A 143 -4.76 -6.83 -14.19
CA GLN A 143 -4.04 -6.10 -13.16
C GLN A 143 -3.38 -4.83 -13.69
N VAL A 144 -2.75 -4.90 -14.87
CA VAL A 144 -2.10 -3.74 -15.53
C VAL A 144 -3.09 -2.62 -15.83
N ARG A 145 -4.39 -2.92 -16.01
CA ARG A 145 -5.42 -1.89 -16.23
C ARG A 145 -5.88 -1.19 -14.94
N ILE A 146 -5.44 -1.66 -13.78
CA ILE A 146 -5.91 -1.22 -12.46
C ILE A 146 -4.78 -0.58 -11.66
N THR A 147 -3.54 -1.08 -11.81
CA THR A 147 -2.37 -0.61 -11.06
C THR A 147 -1.21 -0.31 -12.00
N ALA A 148 -0.40 0.69 -11.68
CA ALA A 148 0.85 1.04 -12.36
C ALA A 148 2.01 0.07 -12.04
N ILE A 149 1.73 -1.24 -11.99
CA ILE A 149 2.73 -2.25 -11.63
C ILE A 149 3.82 -2.38 -12.69
N GLU A 150 3.50 -2.10 -13.96
CA GLU A 150 4.48 -2.14 -15.06
C GLU A 150 5.58 -1.08 -14.90
N ASP A 151 5.24 0.09 -14.35
CA ASP A 151 6.20 1.18 -14.12
C ASP A 151 7.23 0.83 -13.03
N ASN A 152 6.94 -0.18 -12.21
CA ASN A 152 7.79 -0.65 -11.12
C ASN A 152 8.64 -1.89 -11.51
N ILE A 153 8.57 -2.36 -12.76
CA ILE A 153 9.37 -3.50 -13.24
C ILE A 153 10.76 -3.04 -13.64
N ILE A 154 11.79 -3.63 -13.00
CA ILE A 154 13.19 -3.33 -13.29
C ILE A 154 13.71 -4.14 -14.49
N GLU A 155 13.35 -5.43 -14.56
CA GLU A 155 13.79 -6.35 -15.62
C GLU A 155 12.66 -7.35 -15.95
N GLY A 156 12.57 -7.75 -17.22
CA GLY A 156 11.51 -8.63 -17.73
C GLY A 156 10.19 -7.90 -17.99
N SER A 157 9.09 -8.66 -18.08
CA SER A 157 7.73 -8.13 -18.24
C SER A 157 6.79 -8.71 -17.20
N PHE A 158 5.90 -7.89 -16.64
CA PHE A 158 4.86 -8.39 -15.74
C PHE A 158 3.88 -9.33 -16.47
N LEU A 159 3.61 -9.10 -17.75
CA LEU A 159 2.68 -9.90 -18.55
C LEU A 159 3.19 -11.34 -18.78
N ASP A 160 4.50 -11.55 -18.71
CA ASP A 160 5.13 -12.85 -18.89
C ASP A 160 4.65 -13.91 -17.89
N ILE A 161 4.15 -13.51 -16.72
CA ILE A 161 3.60 -14.44 -15.72
C ILE A 161 2.32 -15.13 -16.21
N GLY A 162 1.59 -14.53 -17.15
CA GLY A 162 0.34 -15.07 -17.67
C GLY A 162 0.53 -16.18 -18.71
N HIS A 163 1.70 -16.27 -19.32
CA HIS A 163 1.97 -17.20 -20.42
C HIS A 163 2.38 -18.61 -19.97
N SER A 164 2.94 -18.77 -18.77
CA SER A 164 3.34 -20.08 -18.24
C SER A 164 3.15 -20.14 -16.73
N GLY A 165 2.61 -21.25 -16.21
CA GLY A 165 2.20 -21.39 -14.80
C GLY A 165 3.32 -21.40 -13.75
N ASN A 166 4.59 -21.30 -14.14
CA ASN A 166 5.74 -21.40 -13.24
C ASN A 166 6.59 -20.12 -13.20
N ARG A 167 6.00 -18.97 -13.58
CA ARG A 167 6.69 -17.67 -13.54
C ARG A 167 6.18 -16.85 -12.35
N ILE A 168 7.10 -16.11 -11.74
CA ILE A 168 6.83 -15.25 -10.59
C ILE A 168 7.63 -13.96 -10.76
N VAL A 169 7.01 -12.84 -10.42
CA VAL A 169 7.72 -11.57 -10.26
C VAL A 169 8.15 -11.46 -8.80
N LEU A 170 9.43 -11.16 -8.59
CA LEU A 170 10.03 -11.02 -7.26
C LEU A 170 10.42 -9.57 -7.04
N GLY A 171 10.12 -9.05 -5.85
CA GLY A 171 10.61 -7.74 -5.44
C GLY A 171 12.14 -7.74 -5.29
N ASP A 172 12.77 -6.63 -5.66
CA ASP A 172 14.21 -6.40 -5.55
C ASP A 172 14.75 -6.64 -4.13
N GLY A 173 14.06 -6.15 -3.10
CA GLY A 173 14.43 -6.38 -1.71
C GLY A 173 14.27 -7.83 -1.24
N LEU A 174 13.41 -8.62 -1.90
CA LEU A 174 13.32 -10.06 -1.64
C LEU A 174 14.47 -10.81 -2.34
N LEU A 175 14.81 -10.42 -3.57
CA LEU A 175 15.96 -10.95 -4.28
C LEU A 175 17.25 -10.73 -3.48
N GLU A 176 17.49 -9.51 -3.00
CA GLU A 176 18.66 -9.16 -2.19
C GLU A 176 18.76 -10.04 -0.92
N LYS A 177 17.65 -10.21 -0.21
CA LYS A 177 17.57 -11.07 0.99
C LYS A 177 17.88 -12.53 0.67
N LEU A 178 17.43 -13.04 -0.48
CA LEU A 178 17.75 -14.39 -0.96
C LEU A 178 19.17 -14.49 -1.56
N GLY A 179 19.91 -13.39 -1.59
CA GLY A 179 21.24 -13.24 -2.19
C GLY A 179 21.24 -13.27 -3.73
N ALA A 180 20.07 -13.14 -4.36
CA ALA A 180 19.87 -13.19 -5.79
C ALA A 180 20.10 -11.84 -6.44
N ARG A 181 20.49 -11.85 -7.72
CA ARG A 181 20.61 -10.65 -8.54
C ARG A 181 19.54 -10.66 -9.62
N VAL A 182 19.11 -9.46 -10.01
CA VAL A 182 18.08 -9.27 -11.04
C VAL A 182 18.50 -9.93 -12.37
N THR A 183 19.80 -9.88 -12.69
CA THR A 183 20.40 -10.44 -13.91
C THR A 183 20.65 -11.96 -13.91
N GLU A 184 20.30 -12.67 -12.83
CA GLU A 184 20.53 -14.12 -12.71
C GLU A 184 19.29 -14.97 -13.05
N THR A 185 18.17 -14.35 -13.44
CA THR A 185 16.86 -14.99 -13.66
C THR A 185 16.18 -14.49 -14.92
#